data_AF-A0AA40VVB0-F1
#
_entry.id   AF-A0AA40VVB0-F1
#
_cell.length_a   1.000
_cell.length_b   1.000
_cell.length_c   1.000
_cell.angle_alpha   90.00
_cell.angle_beta   90.00
_cell.angle_gamma   90.00
#
_symmetry.space_group_name_H-M   'P 1'
#
loop_
_entity.id
_entity.type
_entity.pdbx_description
1 polymer ?
#
loop_
_entity_poly.entity_id
_entity_poly.type
_entity_poly.pdbx_seq_one_letter_code
_entity_poly.pdbx_strand_id
1 'polypeptide(L)'
;MEINKIKVKDNDIKIIYDLPAQSSSNERKTVKFFCNEQPRVSFFNAMNALLDDAIEFCGLDSDMWSEGEVTGVTLKHSDDGVGINITVQNKINDLAVVVNTPHISKAVVSDNLEDRINKLIAESEAYIQGQRAQMSLFDAKEEVIVRQFQMQ
;
A
#
# COMPACT_ATOMS: atom_id res chain seq x y z
N MET A 1 8.66 10.03 10.28
CA MET A 1 9.11 8.82 9.56
C MET A 1 8.67 9.00 8.12
N GLU A 2 9.49 8.64 7.14
CA GLU A 2 9.14 8.78 5.73
C GLU A 2 9.03 7.38 5.11
N ILE A 3 7.81 6.90 4.86
CA ILE A 3 7.61 5.59 4.22
C ILE A 3 7.96 5.70 2.74
N ASN A 4 8.85 4.84 2.28
CA ASN A 4 9.35 4.82 0.90
C ASN A 4 8.71 3.71 0.06
N LYS A 5 8.36 2.59 0.69
CA LYS A 5 7.80 1.43 -0.02
C LYS A 5 7.02 0.54 0.92
N ILE A 6 5.86 0.11 0.46
CA ILE A 6 5.01 -0.90 1.08
C ILE A 6 4.88 -2.03 0.06
N LYS A 7 5.09 -3.27 0.47
CA LYS A 7 4.84 -4.46 -0.34
C LYS A 7 4.13 -5.52 0.48
N VAL A 8 3.15 -6.14 -0.13
CA VAL A 8 2.41 -7.27 0.41
C VAL A 8 2.56 -8.42 -0.58
N LYS A 9 2.97 -9.58 -0.06
CA LYS A 9 2.99 -10.83 -0.81
C LYS A 9 2.49 -11.93 0.11
N ASP A 10 1.36 -12.53 -0.24
CA ASP A 10 0.69 -13.51 0.62
C ASP A 10 0.43 -12.87 2.01
N ASN A 11 1.01 -13.42 3.09
CA ASN A 11 0.97 -12.83 4.43
C ASN A 11 2.24 -12.03 4.80
N ASP A 12 3.23 -11.96 3.91
CA ASP A 12 4.49 -11.27 4.18
C ASP A 12 4.35 -9.77 3.84
N ILE A 13 4.53 -8.94 4.86
CA ILE A 13 4.53 -7.48 4.72
C ILE A 13 5.94 -6.96 4.86
N LYS A 14 6.33 -6.17 3.87
CA LYS A 14 7.60 -5.45 3.83
C LYS A 14 7.35 -3.96 3.72
N ILE A 15 7.88 -3.20 4.68
CA ILE A 15 7.83 -1.74 4.65
C ILE A 15 9.25 -1.20 4.71
N ILE A 16 9.60 -0.30 3.81
CA ILE A 16 10.87 0.43 3.78
C ILE A 16 10.56 1.88 4.11
N TYR A 17 11.28 2.45 5.07
CA TYR A 17 11.08 3.83 5.51
C TYR A 17 12.38 4.45 6.00
N ASP A 18 12.47 5.78 5.95
CA ASP A 18 13.57 6.54 6.50
C ASP A 18 13.22 7.09 7.89
N LEU A 19 14.17 6.94 8.81
CA LEU A 19 14.14 7.62 10.10
C LEU A 19 14.58 9.08 9.93
N PRO A 20 14.05 9.99 10.75
CA PRO A 20 14.54 11.37 10.77
C PRO A 20 16.04 11.40 11.03
N ALA A 21 16.73 12.38 10.45
CA ALA A 21 18.16 12.57 10.67
C ALA A 21 18.45 12.68 12.17
N GLN A 22 19.40 11.89 12.65
CA GLN A 22 19.85 11.96 14.04
C GLN A 22 21.20 12.68 14.07
N SER A 23 21.25 13.85 14.70
CA SER A 23 22.42 14.74 14.86
C SER A 23 22.70 15.69 13.68
N SER A 24 23.78 16.46 13.77
CA SER A 24 24.19 17.52 12.81
C SER A 24 24.59 17.02 11.42
N SER A 25 24.47 15.72 11.13
CA SER A 25 24.61 15.18 9.78
C SER A 25 23.23 15.07 9.14
N ASN A 26 23.09 15.52 7.88
CA ASN A 26 21.87 15.36 7.07
C ASN A 26 21.65 13.89 6.61
N GLU A 27 22.33 12.91 7.21
CA GLU A 27 22.22 11.52 6.81
C GLU A 27 20.94 10.89 7.41
N ARG A 28 20.01 10.51 6.53
CA ARG A 28 18.83 9.73 6.90
C ARG A 28 19.18 8.24 6.93
N LYS A 29 18.65 7.53 7.92
CA LYS A 29 18.80 6.07 8.03
C LYS A 29 17.59 5.36 7.43
N THR A 30 17.80 4.60 6.37
CA THR A 30 16.77 3.70 5.81
C THR A 30 16.65 2.41 6.62
N VAL A 31 15.43 2.09 7.01
CA VAL A 31 15.05 0.87 7.71
C VAL A 31 14.21 -0.02 6.79
N LYS A 32 14.44 -1.33 6.87
CA LYS A 32 13.65 -2.35 6.19
C LYS A 32 12.95 -3.19 7.25
N PHE A 33 11.64 -3.03 7.35
CA PHE A 33 10.78 -3.78 8.25
C PHE A 33 10.16 -4.97 7.49
N PHE A 34 10.21 -6.14 8.09
CA PHE A 34 9.62 -7.38 7.58
C PHE A 34 8.83 -8.04 8.70
N CYS A 35 7.58 -8.40 8.42
CA CYS A 35 6.70 -9.04 9.39
C CYS A 35 5.65 -9.87 8.66
N ASN A 36 5.37 -11.06 9.19
CA ASN A 36 4.41 -12.04 8.66
C ASN A 36 3.15 -12.16 9.53
N GLU A 37 3.03 -11.34 10.57
CA GLU A 37 1.81 -11.26 11.38
C GLU A 37 0.72 -10.51 10.60
N GLN A 38 -0.55 -10.91 10.74
CA GLN A 38 -1.60 -10.23 9.98
C GLN A 38 -1.78 -8.76 10.44
N PRO A 39 -1.80 -7.81 9.49
CA PRO A 39 -2.14 -6.43 9.80
C PRO A 39 -3.64 -6.33 10.11
N ARG A 40 -4.08 -5.15 10.56
CA ARG A 40 -5.52 -4.87 10.68
C ARG A 40 -6.19 -4.87 9.31
N VAL A 41 -7.49 -5.14 9.29
CA VAL A 41 -8.31 -5.09 8.05
C VAL A 41 -8.23 -3.72 7.39
N SER A 42 -8.18 -2.65 8.19
CA SER A 42 -7.99 -1.26 7.74
C SER A 42 -6.75 -1.07 6.85
N PHE A 43 -5.66 -1.81 7.10
CA PHE A 43 -4.45 -1.76 6.27
C PHE A 43 -4.72 -2.27 4.84
N PHE A 44 -5.39 -3.42 4.71
CA PHE A 44 -5.73 -3.99 3.41
C PHE A 44 -6.76 -3.13 2.68
N ASN A 45 -7.74 -2.58 3.40
CA ASN A 45 -8.70 -1.64 2.83
C ASN A 45 -7.99 -0.39 2.30
N ALA A 46 -7.01 0.16 3.02
CA ALA A 46 -6.23 1.31 2.59
C ALA A 46 -5.35 1.00 1.36
N MET A 47 -4.75 -0.19 1.30
CA MET A 47 -4.02 -0.66 0.11
C MET A 47 -4.95 -0.76 -1.10
N ASN A 48 -6.03 -1.53 -0.99
CA ASN A 48 -6.92 -1.84 -2.12
C ASN A 48 -7.77 -0.64 -2.56
N ALA A 49 -7.93 0.39 -1.74
CA ALA A 49 -8.55 1.64 -2.15
C ALA A 49 -7.79 2.35 -3.29
N LEU A 50 -6.51 1.99 -3.54
CA LEU A 50 -5.68 2.52 -4.62
C LEU A 50 -5.83 1.75 -5.95
N LEU A 51 -6.64 0.69 -5.98
CA LEU A 51 -6.83 -0.12 -7.19
C LEU A 51 -7.46 0.70 -8.32
N ASP A 52 -8.50 1.48 -8.01
CA ASP A 52 -9.21 2.29 -9.00
C ASP A 52 -8.27 3.36 -9.59
N ASP A 53 -7.39 3.95 -8.78
CA ASP A 53 -6.35 4.86 -9.26
C ASP A 53 -5.39 4.15 -10.23
N ALA A 54 -4.95 2.93 -9.90
CA ALA A 54 -4.06 2.18 -10.78
C ALA A 54 -4.72 1.79 -12.10
N ILE A 55 -6.02 1.45 -12.08
CA ILE A 55 -6.82 1.20 -13.28
C ILE A 55 -6.87 2.46 -14.15
N GLU A 56 -7.17 3.61 -13.55
CA GLU A 56 -7.26 4.90 -14.25
C GLU A 56 -5.91 5.30 -14.88
N PHE A 57 -4.82 5.35 -14.08
CA PHE A 57 -3.51 5.81 -14.56
C PHE A 57 -2.87 4.89 -15.61
N CYS A 58 -3.23 3.61 -15.63
CA CYS A 58 -2.75 2.66 -16.62
C CYS A 58 -3.71 2.47 -17.81
N GLY A 59 -4.93 3.03 -17.76
CA GLY A 59 -5.96 2.79 -18.76
C GLY A 59 -6.37 1.31 -18.85
N LEU A 60 -6.48 0.64 -17.69
CA LEU A 60 -6.84 -0.78 -17.63
C LEU A 60 -8.35 -0.94 -17.79
N ASP A 61 -8.76 -2.11 -18.28
CA ASP A 61 -10.17 -2.49 -18.33
C ASP A 61 -10.70 -2.74 -16.92
N SER A 62 -11.68 -1.93 -16.49
CA SER A 62 -12.19 -1.96 -15.11
C SER A 62 -12.89 -3.27 -14.75
N ASP A 63 -13.57 -3.90 -15.71
CA ASP A 63 -14.31 -5.15 -15.47
C ASP A 63 -13.31 -6.29 -15.26
N MET A 64 -12.29 -6.37 -16.12
CA MET A 64 -11.21 -7.33 -16.01
C MET A 64 -10.42 -7.16 -14.71
N TRP A 65 -10.19 -5.93 -14.25
CA TRP A 65 -9.40 -5.63 -13.05
C TRP A 65 -10.22 -5.45 -11.78
N SER A 66 -11.53 -5.70 -11.82
CA SER A 66 -12.43 -5.55 -10.68
C SER A 66 -12.07 -6.44 -9.48
N GLU A 67 -11.45 -7.59 -9.74
CA GLU A 67 -10.93 -8.57 -8.78
C GLU A 67 -9.42 -8.45 -8.54
N GLY A 68 -8.77 -7.44 -9.12
CA GLY A 68 -7.36 -7.16 -8.87
C GLY A 68 -7.08 -6.71 -7.44
N GLU A 69 -5.81 -6.72 -7.06
CA GLU A 69 -5.35 -6.30 -5.74
C GLU A 69 -4.11 -5.41 -5.85
N VAL A 70 -3.93 -4.50 -4.88
CA VAL A 70 -2.72 -3.71 -4.77
C VAL A 70 -1.70 -4.49 -3.95
N THR A 71 -0.58 -4.85 -4.57
CA THR A 71 0.50 -5.64 -3.91
C THR A 71 1.70 -4.77 -3.52
N GLY A 72 1.74 -3.52 -3.97
CA GLY A 72 2.78 -2.61 -3.53
C GLY A 72 2.52 -1.15 -3.84
N VAL A 73 3.10 -0.29 -3.03
CA VAL A 73 3.12 1.15 -3.22
C VAL A 73 4.54 1.63 -3.00
N THR A 74 5.06 2.45 -3.91
CA THR A 74 6.35 3.12 -3.76
C THR A 74 6.11 4.62 -3.69
N LEU A 75 6.68 5.25 -2.67
CA LEU A 75 6.61 6.69 -2.42
C LEU A 75 8.03 7.25 -2.59
N LYS A 76 8.19 8.16 -3.54
CA LYS A 76 9.44 8.86 -3.80
C LYS A 76 9.34 10.27 -3.28
N HIS A 77 9.99 10.52 -2.15
CA HIS A 77 10.07 11.85 -1.53
C HIS A 77 11.06 12.74 -2.28
N SER A 78 10.65 13.96 -2.58
CA SER A 78 11.48 15.03 -3.15
C SER A 78 11.04 16.38 -2.57
N ASP A 79 11.81 17.43 -2.84
CA ASP A 79 11.49 18.78 -2.38
C ASP A 79 10.15 19.29 -2.94
N ASP A 80 9.78 18.84 -4.14
CA ASP A 80 8.50 19.16 -4.78
C ASP A 80 7.33 18.30 -4.27
N GLY A 81 7.59 17.40 -3.32
CA GLY A 81 6.67 16.50 -2.64
C GLY A 81 6.82 15.03 -3.04
N VAL A 82 5.73 14.26 -2.95
CA VAL A 82 5.78 12.79 -3.04
C VAL A 82 5.25 12.31 -4.39
N GLY A 83 6.10 11.61 -5.14
CA GLY A 83 5.69 10.88 -6.32
C GLY A 83 5.36 9.42 -5.99
N ILE A 84 4.36 8.86 -6.67
CA ILE A 84 3.75 7.58 -6.31
C ILE A 84 3.87 6.57 -7.47
N ASN A 85 4.14 5.32 -7.15
CA ASN A 85 3.93 4.19 -8.05
C ASN A 85 3.13 3.11 -7.33
N ILE A 86 2.05 2.63 -7.96
CA ILE A 86 1.17 1.59 -7.43
C ILE A 86 1.42 0.31 -8.26
N THR A 87 1.64 -0.81 -7.57
CA THR A 87 1.75 -2.14 -8.16
C THR A 87 0.46 -2.89 -7.89
N VAL A 88 -0.21 -3.32 -8.97
CA VAL A 88 -1.41 -4.16 -8.90
C VAL A 88 -1.14 -5.52 -9.51
N GLN A 89 -1.85 -6.52 -9.01
CA GLN A 89 -1.82 -7.89 -9.51
C GLN A 89 -3.24 -8.38 -9.75
N ASN A 90 -3.43 -9.19 -10.80
CA ASN A 90 -4.68 -9.88 -11.06
C ASN A 90 -4.41 -11.23 -11.74
N LYS A 91 -5.34 -12.17 -11.66
CA LYS A 91 -5.30 -13.46 -12.36
C LYS A 91 -6.18 -13.39 -13.60
N ILE A 92 -5.58 -13.35 -14.78
CA ILE A 92 -6.28 -13.24 -16.06
C ILE A 92 -5.96 -14.48 -16.90
N ASN A 93 -6.97 -15.28 -17.26
CA ASN A 93 -6.80 -16.53 -18.01
C ASN A 93 -5.75 -17.48 -17.38
N ASP A 94 -5.83 -17.67 -16.06
CA ASP A 94 -4.88 -18.45 -15.26
C ASP A 94 -3.44 -17.94 -15.18
N LEU A 95 -3.17 -16.75 -15.73
CA LEU A 95 -1.88 -16.08 -15.63
C LEU A 95 -1.90 -15.00 -14.56
N ALA A 96 -0.88 -14.97 -13.71
CA ALA A 96 -0.64 -13.85 -12.81
C ALA A 96 -0.10 -12.66 -13.62
N VAL A 97 -0.94 -11.63 -13.78
CA VAL A 97 -0.60 -10.39 -14.47
C VAL A 97 -0.30 -9.32 -13.43
N VAL A 98 0.87 -8.69 -13.56
CA VAL A 98 1.32 -7.61 -12.66
C VAL A 98 1.52 -6.35 -13.47
N VAL A 99 0.89 -5.26 -13.04
CA VAL A 99 1.00 -3.94 -13.66
C VAL A 99 1.51 -2.94 -12.64
N ASN A 100 2.38 -2.03 -13.08
CA ASN A 100 2.82 -0.90 -12.28
C ASN A 100 2.33 0.38 -12.96
N THR A 101 1.79 1.32 -12.17
CA THR A 101 1.48 2.65 -12.69
C THR A 101 2.75 3.34 -13.19
N PRO A 102 2.63 4.26 -14.17
CA PRO A 102 3.69 5.23 -14.41
C PRO A 102 3.97 6.01 -13.13
N HIS A 103 5.09 6.74 -13.10
CA HIS A 103 5.38 7.64 -12.00
C HIS A 103 4.31 8.75 -11.92
N ILE A 104 3.46 8.66 -10.91
CA ILE A 104 2.41 9.65 -10.63
C ILE A 104 3.08 10.78 -9.86
N SER A 105 3.36 11.89 -10.55
CA SER A 105 3.96 13.06 -9.91
C SER A 105 2.93 13.80 -9.06
N LYS A 106 3.36 14.51 -8.03
CA LYS A 106 2.47 15.33 -7.18
C LYS A 106 1.55 16.25 -7.99
N ALA A 107 2.05 16.78 -9.11
CA ALA A 107 1.27 17.70 -9.96
C ALA A 107 -0.01 17.08 -10.54
N VAL A 108 -0.11 15.75 -10.59
CA VAL A 108 -1.29 15.02 -11.08
C VAL A 108 -1.97 14.19 -9.98
N VAL A 109 -1.49 14.26 -8.74
CA VAL A 109 -2.15 13.63 -7.59
C VAL A 109 -3.37 14.47 -7.22
N SER A 110 -4.54 13.84 -7.22
CA SER A 110 -5.76 14.46 -6.70
C SER A 110 -5.79 14.43 -5.17
N ASP A 111 -6.52 15.36 -4.55
CA ASP A 111 -6.73 15.38 -3.09
C ASP A 111 -7.26 14.03 -2.56
N ASN A 112 -8.14 13.37 -3.33
CA ASN A 112 -8.69 12.06 -2.99
C ASN A 112 -7.61 10.95 -2.97
N LEU A 113 -6.69 10.96 -3.94
CA LEU A 113 -5.57 10.02 -3.96
C LEU A 113 -4.60 10.33 -2.81
N GLU A 114 -4.32 11.60 -2.55
CA GLU A 114 -3.48 12.02 -1.42
C GLU A 114 -4.06 11.54 -0.08
N ASP A 115 -5.37 11.68 0.13
CA ASP A 115 -6.06 11.19 1.33
C ASP A 115 -5.96 9.66 1.48
N ARG A 116 -6.09 8.90 0.39
CA ARG A 116 -5.93 7.44 0.41
C ARG A 116 -4.50 7.04 0.75
N ILE A 117 -3.51 7.73 0.18
CA ILE A 117 -2.10 7.50 0.49
C ILE A 117 -1.79 7.82 1.95
N ASN A 118 -2.31 8.92 2.49
CA ASN A 118 -2.13 9.30 3.88
C ASN A 118 -2.74 8.27 4.84
N LYS A 119 -3.92 7.71 4.51
CA LYS A 119 -4.51 6.59 5.27
C LYS A 119 -3.62 5.36 5.24
N LEU A 120 -3.10 4.97 4.07
CA LEU A 120 -2.20 3.83 3.95
C LEU A 120 -0.90 4.05 4.74
N ILE A 121 -0.35 5.26 4.74
CA ILE A 121 0.80 5.62 5.56
C ILE A 121 0.47 5.43 7.03
N ALA A 122 -0.64 5.99 7.53
CA ALA A 122 -1.04 5.85 8.93
C ALA A 122 -1.20 4.38 9.37
N GLU A 123 -1.86 3.55 8.54
CA GLU A 123 -1.98 2.11 8.80
C GLU A 123 -0.63 1.40 8.79
N SER A 124 0.28 1.80 7.90
CA SER A 124 1.64 1.27 7.84
C SER A 124 2.46 1.66 9.07
N GLU A 125 2.30 2.87 9.60
CA GLU A 125 2.95 3.31 10.84
C GLU A 125 2.40 2.56 12.05
N ALA A 126 1.08 2.43 12.16
CA ALA A 126 0.44 1.61 13.19
C ALA A 126 0.94 0.16 13.12
N TYR A 127 1.08 -0.36 11.90
CA TYR A 127 1.70 -1.66 11.68
C TYR A 127 3.16 -1.64 12.19
N ILE A 128 4.04 -0.75 11.77
CA ILE A 128 5.42 -0.73 12.30
C ILE A 128 5.48 -0.67 13.85
N GLN A 129 4.51 -0.01 14.49
CA GLN A 129 4.39 0.10 15.96
C GLN A 129 3.80 -1.13 16.67
N GLY A 130 3.51 -2.21 15.95
CA GLY A 130 2.99 -3.46 16.54
C GLY A 130 1.48 -3.52 16.70
N GLN A 131 0.73 -2.54 16.17
CA GLN A 131 -0.73 -2.60 16.16
C GLN A 131 -1.21 -3.60 15.10
N ARG A 132 -1.61 -4.81 15.51
CA ARG A 132 -1.98 -5.95 14.64
C ARG A 132 -3.42 -6.40 14.88
N ALA A 133 -3.94 -7.25 13.98
CA ALA A 133 -5.23 -7.90 14.17
C ALA A 133 -5.31 -8.73 15.47
N GLN A 134 -4.19 -9.34 15.91
CA GLN A 134 -4.17 -10.25 17.06
C GLN A 134 -4.10 -9.57 18.45
N MET A 135 -4.15 -8.23 18.53
CA MET A 135 -4.31 -7.54 19.83
C MET A 135 -5.77 -7.28 20.23
N SER A 136 -6.74 -7.60 19.38
CA SER A 136 -8.17 -7.50 19.68
C SER A 136 -8.71 -8.89 20.05
N LEU A 137 -8.73 -9.20 21.35
CA LEU A 137 -9.54 -10.31 21.87
C LEU A 137 -11.01 -9.90 22.07
N PHE A 138 -11.39 -8.64 21.76
CA PHE A 138 -12.70 -8.07 22.10
C PHE A 138 -13.30 -7.02 21.16
N ASP A 139 -12.70 -6.66 20.03
CA ASP A 139 -13.28 -5.65 19.13
C ASP A 139 -13.90 -6.25 17.86
N ALA A 140 -15.03 -5.65 17.52
CA ALA A 140 -16.11 -6.14 16.67
C ALA A 140 -15.69 -6.55 15.26
N LYS A 141 -16.54 -7.41 14.66
CA LYS A 141 -16.49 -7.83 13.26
C LYS A 141 -16.47 -6.61 12.32
N GLU A 142 -15.28 -6.16 11.93
CA GLU A 142 -15.11 -5.37 10.70
C GLU A 142 -14.91 -6.35 9.55
N GLU A 143 -15.89 -6.40 8.65
CA GLU A 143 -15.80 -7.18 7.43
C GLU A 143 -14.75 -6.55 6.51
N VAL A 144 -13.83 -7.39 6.03
CA VAL A 144 -12.98 -7.05 4.88
C VAL A 144 -13.92 -6.75 3.71
N ILE A 145 -13.69 -5.65 2.97
CA ILE A 145 -14.34 -5.48 1.66
C ILE A 145 -13.65 -6.46 0.71
N VAL A 146 -14.08 -7.72 0.77
CA VAL A 146 -13.61 -8.77 -0.13
C VAL A 146 -14.40 -8.61 -1.43
N ARG A 147 -13.75 -8.10 -2.48
CA ARG A 147 -14.19 -8.43 -3.85
C ARG A 147 -13.74 -9.87 -4.07
N GLN A 148 -14.70 -10.79 -3.98
CA GLN A 148 -14.49 -12.22 -3.66
C GLN A 148 -13.36 -12.89 -4.44
N PHE A 149 -12.48 -13.58 -3.71
CA PHE A 149 -11.64 -14.64 -4.27
C PHE A 149 -12.13 -15.97 -3.70
N GLN A 150 -12.70 -16.83 -4.54
CA GLN A 150 -12.87 -18.26 -4.22
C GLN A 150 -11.65 -19.00 -4.73
N MET A 151 -10.78 -19.45 -3.82
CA MET A 151 -9.81 -20.49 -4.14
C MET A 151 -10.54 -21.84 -4.17
N GLN A 152 -10.47 -22.53 -5.31
CA GLN A 152 -10.59 -24.00 -5.39
C GLN A 152 -9.20 -24.59 -5.62
#